data_AF-A0A966E0U0-F1
#
_entry.id   AF-A0A966E0U0-F1
#
_cell.length_a   1.000
_cell.length_b   1.000
_cell.length_c   1.000
_cell.angle_alpha   90.00
_cell.angle_beta   90.00
_cell.angle_gamma   90.00
#
_symmetry.space_group_name_H-M   'P 1'
#
loop_
_entity.id
_entity.type
_entity.pdbx_description
1 polymer ?
#
loop_
_entity_poly.entity_id
_entity_poly.type
_entity_poly.pdbx_seq_one_letter_code
_entity_poly.pdbx_strand_id
1 'polypeptide(L)'
;MAGSDKKYDIITVEPSYPTDAVTASLYTRESMQLYSEALTEGGVLSLFIPYHVLGTRYSEGVVKTVLTEFDQVQIWRIRDGSDLVVVASQQPFDLGPDEVVSSISDYRIKSLGDLSSELSYAQRNSMLEYIRQSPDIPIYVDDAITLEVAATNGFLAEHGTAAGGS
;
A
#
# COMPACT_ATOMS: atom_id res chain seq x y z
N MET A 1 -21.99 -10.42 4.25
CA MET A 1 -21.62 -11.84 4.36
C MET A 1 -21.30 -12.13 5.82
N ALA A 2 -21.63 -13.31 6.35
CA ALA A 2 -21.26 -13.68 7.72
C ALA A 2 -19.73 -13.76 7.81
N GLY A 3 -19.10 -12.85 8.55
CA GLY A 3 -17.66 -12.86 8.77
C GLY A 3 -17.27 -14.14 9.49
N SER A 4 -16.26 -14.85 8.99
CA SER A 4 -15.66 -15.92 9.79
C SER A 4 -14.98 -15.27 11.00
N ASP A 5 -15.20 -15.80 12.21
CA ASP A 5 -14.46 -15.39 13.44
C ASP A 5 -12.95 -15.68 13.38
N LYS A 6 -12.45 -16.10 12.21
CA LYS A 6 -11.06 -16.42 11.97
C LYS A 6 -10.24 -15.13 11.95
N LYS A 7 -9.21 -15.11 12.78
CA LYS A 7 -8.20 -14.06 12.81
C LYS A 7 -6.93 -14.51 12.11
N TYR A 8 -6.13 -13.55 11.65
CA TYR A 8 -4.89 -13.78 10.90
C TYR A 8 -3.75 -12.97 11.50
N ASP A 9 -2.56 -13.56 11.56
CA ASP A 9 -1.35 -12.84 11.97
C ASP A 9 -0.83 -11.92 10.86
N ILE A 10 -1.06 -12.33 9.60
CA ILE A 10 -0.66 -11.57 8.42
C ILE A 10 -1.81 -11.60 7.41
N ILE A 11 -2.17 -10.42 6.93
CA ILE A 11 -3.00 -10.25 5.74
C ILE A 11 -2.14 -9.59 4.68
N THR A 12 -2.07 -10.17 3.49
CA THR A 12 -1.41 -9.57 2.33
C THR A 12 -2.44 -9.25 1.26
N VAL A 13 -2.39 -8.03 0.73
CA VAL A 13 -3.30 -7.53 -0.30
C VAL A 13 -2.45 -7.09 -1.48
N GLU A 14 -2.44 -7.93 -2.52
CA GLU A 14 -1.70 -7.74 -3.78
C GLU A 14 -2.69 -7.79 -4.95
N PRO A 15 -3.45 -6.71 -5.17
CA PRO A 15 -4.46 -6.68 -6.21
C PRO A 15 -3.84 -6.34 -7.56
N SER A 16 -4.63 -6.50 -8.61
CA SER A 16 -4.32 -5.92 -9.92
C SER A 16 -4.34 -4.38 -9.86
N TYR A 17 -4.02 -3.70 -10.96
CA TYR A 17 -4.15 -2.24 -11.03
C TYR A 17 -5.61 -1.83 -10.72
N PRO A 18 -5.84 -0.84 -9.83
CA PRO A 18 -7.19 -0.47 -9.41
C PRO A 18 -7.89 0.35 -10.48
N THR A 19 -8.06 -0.17 -11.70
CA THR A 19 -8.72 0.48 -12.84
C THR A 19 -10.22 0.18 -12.91
N ASP A 20 -10.72 -0.62 -11.97
CA ASP A 20 -12.13 -0.97 -11.80
C ASP A 20 -12.55 -0.89 -10.32
N ALA A 21 -13.85 -0.76 -10.09
CA ALA A 21 -14.42 -0.55 -8.77
C ALA A 21 -14.14 -1.68 -7.78
N VAL A 22 -14.05 -2.93 -8.25
CA VAL A 22 -13.79 -4.10 -7.39
C VAL A 22 -12.36 -4.07 -6.89
N THR A 23 -11.42 -3.74 -7.77
CA THR A 23 -10.01 -3.64 -7.40
C THR A 23 -9.74 -2.38 -6.57
N ALA A 24 -10.41 -1.26 -6.91
CA ALA A 24 -10.31 -0.01 -6.16
C ALA A 24 -10.91 -0.10 -4.74
N SER A 25 -11.96 -0.90 -4.53
CA SER A 25 -12.57 -1.05 -3.21
C SER A 25 -11.61 -1.68 -2.18
N LEU A 26 -10.57 -2.38 -2.60
CA LEU A 26 -9.55 -2.96 -1.70
C LEU A 26 -8.70 -1.89 -0.99
N TYR A 27 -8.79 -0.63 -1.42
CA TYR A 27 -8.03 0.51 -0.90
C TYR A 27 -8.87 1.48 -0.08
N THR A 28 -10.13 1.16 0.21
CA THR A 28 -11.07 2.04 0.91
C THR A 28 -11.00 1.87 2.42
N ARG A 29 -11.52 2.85 3.16
CA ARG A 29 -11.61 2.78 4.62
C ARG A 29 -12.36 1.53 5.06
N GLU A 30 -13.45 1.19 4.38
CA GLU A 30 -14.27 0.02 4.69
C GLU A 30 -13.45 -1.27 4.56
N SER A 31 -12.61 -1.39 3.52
CA SER A 31 -11.66 -2.50 3.42
C SER A 31 -10.60 -2.47 4.52
N MET A 32 -10.05 -1.30 4.86
CA MET A 32 -9.10 -1.17 5.96
C MET A 32 -9.70 -1.60 7.30
N GLN A 33 -10.96 -1.28 7.56
CA GLN A 33 -11.72 -1.73 8.74
C GLN A 33 -11.83 -3.25 8.75
N LEU A 34 -12.24 -3.86 7.64
CA LEU A 34 -12.34 -5.32 7.53
C LEU A 34 -11.00 -6.01 7.74
N TYR A 35 -9.90 -5.45 7.22
CA TYR A 35 -8.56 -6.00 7.43
C TYR A 35 -8.15 -5.89 8.90
N SER A 36 -8.32 -4.72 9.51
CA SER A 36 -8.01 -4.49 10.92
C SER A 36 -8.81 -5.41 11.83
N GLU A 37 -10.11 -5.57 11.57
CA GLU A 37 -10.98 -6.48 12.30
C GLU A 37 -10.63 -7.96 12.08
N ALA A 38 -10.00 -8.34 10.97
CA ALA A 38 -9.59 -9.72 10.72
C ALA A 38 -8.20 -10.06 11.29
N LEU A 39 -7.44 -9.10 11.80
CA LEU A 39 -6.11 -9.35 12.36
C LEU A 39 -6.15 -9.83 13.82
N THR A 40 -5.17 -10.65 14.19
CA THR A 40 -4.84 -10.95 15.60
C THR A 40 -4.22 -9.72 16.26
N GLU A 41 -4.11 -9.75 17.60
CA GLU A 41 -3.30 -8.76 18.31
C GLU A 41 -1.84 -8.90 17.87
N GLY A 42 -1.21 -7.78 17.47
CA GLY A 42 0.12 -7.77 16.87
C GLY A 42 0.16 -8.21 15.40
N GLY A 43 -0.99 -8.55 14.81
CA GLY A 43 -1.08 -8.89 13.40
C GLY A 43 -0.77 -7.69 12.50
N VAL A 44 -0.34 -7.97 11.27
CA VAL A 44 0.09 -6.96 10.29
C VAL A 44 -0.65 -7.09 8.96
N LEU A 45 -1.02 -5.94 8.40
CA LEU A 45 -1.43 -5.80 7.01
C LEU A 45 -0.21 -5.46 6.16
N SER A 46 -0.04 -6.16 5.03
CA SER A 46 0.90 -5.81 3.96
C SER A 46 0.10 -5.47 2.70
N LEU A 47 0.07 -4.20 2.32
CA LEU A 47 -0.72 -3.67 1.20
C LEU A 47 0.19 -3.17 0.09
N PHE A 48 0.06 -3.74 -1.11
CA PHE A 48 0.75 -3.29 -2.31
C PHE A 48 0.07 -2.05 -2.91
N ILE A 49 0.85 -1.02 -3.25
CA ILE A 49 0.40 0.18 -3.95
C ILE A 49 1.16 0.29 -5.29
N PRO A 50 0.45 0.22 -6.44
CA PRO A 50 1.06 0.39 -7.75
C PRO A 50 1.42 1.86 -8.01
N TYR A 51 2.53 2.31 -7.41
CA TYR A 51 2.88 3.74 -7.34
C TYR A 51 3.17 4.33 -8.72
N HIS A 52 3.77 3.58 -9.63
CA HIS A 52 4.00 3.98 -11.02
C HIS A 52 2.69 4.35 -11.75
N VAL A 53 1.62 3.60 -11.51
CA VAL A 53 0.30 3.85 -12.10
C VAL A 53 -0.44 5.00 -11.40
N LEU A 54 -0.42 5.02 -10.07
CA LEU A 54 -1.19 5.98 -9.29
C LEU A 54 -0.50 7.34 -9.17
N GLY A 55 0.82 7.39 -9.19
CA GLY A 55 1.59 8.57 -8.88
C GLY A 55 1.44 9.03 -7.42
N THR A 56 2.11 10.14 -7.08
CA THR A 56 2.25 10.61 -5.70
C THR A 56 0.91 10.90 -5.03
N ARG A 57 0.10 11.79 -5.62
CA ARG A 57 -1.13 12.28 -5.00
C ARG A 57 -2.11 11.15 -4.65
N TYR A 58 -2.30 10.20 -5.55
CA TYR A 58 -3.28 9.13 -5.34
C TYR A 58 -2.75 8.05 -4.38
N SER A 59 -1.45 7.77 -4.43
CA SER A 59 -0.77 6.89 -3.48
C SER A 59 -0.79 7.46 -2.06
N GLU A 60 -0.60 8.77 -1.90
CA GLU A 60 -0.78 9.45 -0.61
C GLU A 60 -2.21 9.33 -0.10
N GLY A 61 -3.22 9.35 -0.97
CA GLY A 61 -4.61 9.08 -0.60
C GLY A 61 -4.81 7.65 -0.07
N VAL A 62 -4.13 6.65 -0.67
CA VAL A 62 -4.18 5.27 -0.17
C VAL A 62 -3.55 5.21 1.22
N VAL A 63 -2.36 5.78 1.38
CA VAL A 63 -1.67 5.84 2.68
C VAL A 63 -2.53 6.56 3.72
N LYS A 64 -3.16 7.68 3.35
CA LYS A 64 -4.07 8.41 4.25
C LYS A 64 -5.25 7.55 4.68
N THR A 65 -5.77 6.74 3.77
CA THR A 65 -6.89 5.82 4.05
C THR A 65 -6.45 4.72 5.03
N VAL A 66 -5.26 4.13 4.85
CA VAL A 66 -4.68 3.18 5.82
C VAL A 66 -4.54 3.83 7.20
N LEU A 67 -4.04 5.06 7.26
CA LEU A 67 -3.86 5.80 8.52
C LEU A 67 -5.17 6.10 9.28
N THR A 68 -6.35 5.86 8.68
CA THR A 68 -7.63 6.01 9.39
C THR A 68 -7.96 4.83 10.29
N GLU A 69 -7.40 3.65 10.02
CA GLU A 69 -7.75 2.40 10.73
C GLU A 69 -6.55 1.71 11.39
N PHE A 70 -5.33 2.19 11.12
CA PHE A 70 -4.09 1.66 11.67
C PHE A 70 -3.25 2.76 12.32
N ASP A 71 -2.81 2.50 13.54
CA ASP A 71 -1.97 3.43 14.33
C ASP A 71 -0.49 3.38 13.94
N GLN A 72 -0.01 2.23 13.52
CA GLN A 72 1.38 2.01 13.13
C GLN A 72 1.46 1.69 11.65
N VAL A 73 2.18 2.52 10.90
CA VAL A 73 2.28 2.40 9.45
C VAL A 73 3.73 2.60 9.03
N GLN A 74 4.27 1.64 8.30
CA GLN A 74 5.55 1.71 7.61
C GLN A 74 5.34 1.70 6.09
N ILE A 75 6.17 2.46 5.37
CA ILE A 75 6.14 2.54 3.91
C ILE A 75 7.50 2.09 3.37
N TRP A 76 7.45 1.12 2.48
CA TRP A 76 8.59 0.51 1.83
C TRP A 76 8.51 0.71 0.33
N ARG A 77 9.62 1.05 -0.33
CA ARG A 77 9.74 1.14 -1.78
C ARG A 77 10.32 -0.15 -2.33
N ILE A 78 9.72 -0.64 -3.41
CA ILE A 78 10.22 -1.78 -4.18
C ILE A 78 10.85 -1.27 -5.49
N ARG A 79 11.96 -1.89 -5.93
CA ARG A 79 12.57 -1.73 -7.28
C ARG A 79 12.70 -0.26 -7.70
N ASP A 80 13.65 0.45 -7.07
CA ASP A 80 13.89 1.89 -7.27
C ASP A 80 12.69 2.81 -6.98
N GLY A 81 11.66 2.30 -6.30
CA GLY A 81 10.44 3.06 -5.97
C GLY A 81 9.40 3.09 -7.08
N SER A 82 9.42 2.11 -8.00
CA SER A 82 8.32 1.89 -8.94
C SER A 82 6.99 1.62 -8.21
N ASP A 83 7.08 1.00 -7.04
CA ASP A 83 5.94 0.56 -6.24
C ASP A 83 6.19 0.75 -4.75
N LEU A 84 5.10 0.79 -3.99
CA LEU A 84 5.17 0.85 -2.52
C LEU A 84 4.52 -0.38 -1.89
N VAL A 85 5.03 -0.77 -0.74
CA VAL A 85 4.33 -1.63 0.20
C VAL A 85 4.10 -0.85 1.48
N VAL A 86 2.85 -0.84 1.92
CA VAL A 86 2.47 -0.34 3.22
C VAL A 86 2.36 -1.52 4.17
N VAL A 87 3.12 -1.49 5.25
CA VAL A 87 3.00 -2.43 6.37
C VAL A 87 2.31 -1.71 7.51
N ALA A 88 1.17 -2.21 7.98
CA ALA A 88 0.35 -1.54 8.98
C ALA A 88 -0.06 -2.47 10.12
N SER A 89 -0.14 -1.93 11.34
CA SER A 89 -0.59 -2.65 12.53
C SER A 89 -1.28 -1.70 13.53
N GLN A 90 -2.05 -2.28 14.45
CA GLN A 90 -2.58 -1.56 15.61
C GLN A 90 -1.56 -1.42 16.73
N GLN A 91 -0.54 -2.28 16.76
CA GLN A 91 0.49 -2.28 17.79
C GLN A 91 1.85 -1.87 17.22
N PRO A 92 2.74 -1.27 18.04
CA PRO A 92 4.11 -0.99 17.65
C PRO A 92 4.80 -2.22 17.04
N PHE A 93 5.58 -2.01 15.99
CA PHE A 93 6.37 -3.08 15.40
C PHE A 93 7.53 -3.47 16.32
N ASP A 94 7.74 -4.77 16.51
CA ASP A 94 8.86 -5.29 17.30
C ASP A 94 10.23 -5.00 16.67
N LEU A 95 10.27 -4.93 15.34
CA LEU A 95 11.48 -4.66 14.56
C LEU A 95 11.43 -3.26 13.95
N GLY A 96 12.51 -2.52 14.13
CA GLY A 96 12.77 -1.30 13.39
C GLY A 96 13.10 -1.58 11.92
N PRO A 97 13.02 -0.56 11.05
CA PRO A 97 13.29 -0.72 9.62
C PRO A 97 14.69 -1.26 9.30
N ASP A 98 15.71 -0.78 10.01
CA ASP A 98 17.09 -1.23 9.81
C ASP A 98 17.27 -2.71 10.19
N GLU A 99 16.56 -3.17 11.23
CA GLU A 99 16.55 -4.56 11.66
C GLU A 99 15.86 -5.46 10.64
N VAL A 100 14.75 -4.98 10.05
CA VAL A 100 14.07 -5.68 8.94
C VAL A 100 15.02 -5.84 7.75
N VAL A 101 15.67 -4.75 7.30
CA VAL A 101 16.64 -4.80 6.18
C VAL A 101 17.79 -5.75 6.50
N SER A 102 18.33 -5.70 7.72
CA SER A 102 19.39 -6.60 8.16
C SER A 102 18.93 -8.07 8.26
N SER A 103 17.66 -8.33 8.59
CA SER A 103 17.15 -9.70 8.68
C SER A 103 16.94 -10.33 7.31
N ILE A 104 16.62 -9.52 6.29
CA ILE A 104 16.34 -10.00 4.94
C ILE A 104 17.60 -10.13 4.07
N SER A 105 18.74 -9.56 4.49
CA SER A 105 20.00 -9.63 3.72
C SER A 105 20.51 -11.06 3.52
N ASP A 106 20.14 -11.98 4.42
CA ASP A 106 20.48 -13.40 4.33
C ASP A 106 19.53 -14.18 3.41
N TYR A 107 18.37 -13.62 3.08
CA TYR A 107 17.37 -14.25 2.21
C TYR A 107 17.74 -14.04 0.74
N ARG A 108 18.59 -14.94 0.24
CA ARG A 108 18.93 -15.05 -1.19
C ARG A 108 17.78 -15.66 -1.97
N ILE A 109 16.89 -14.84 -2.52
CA ILE A 109 15.96 -15.31 -3.57
C ILE A 109 16.77 -15.46 -4.86
N LYS A 110 16.92 -16.72 -5.33
CA LYS A 110 17.77 -17.09 -6.48
C LYS A 110 17.58 -16.25 -7.74
N SER A 111 16.41 -15.64 -7.94
CA SER A 111 16.08 -14.81 -9.12
C SER A 111 16.22 -13.30 -8.92
N LEU A 112 16.37 -12.81 -7.68
CA LEU A 112 16.35 -11.36 -7.37
C LEU A 112 17.70 -10.83 -6.84
N GLY A 113 18.67 -11.69 -6.59
CA GLY A 113 19.96 -11.24 -6.03
C GLY A 113 19.83 -10.86 -4.56
N ASP A 114 20.42 -9.72 -4.18
CA ASP A 114 20.34 -9.18 -2.81
C ASP A 114 19.03 -8.40 -2.65
N LEU A 115 18.10 -8.89 -1.83
CA LEU A 115 16.81 -8.22 -1.60
C LEU A 115 16.96 -6.87 -0.89
N SER A 116 18.05 -6.66 -0.14
CA SER A 116 18.27 -5.41 0.59
C SER A 116 18.52 -4.22 -0.33
N SER A 117 18.95 -4.46 -1.59
CA SER A 117 19.05 -3.40 -2.60
C SER A 117 17.74 -3.09 -3.32
N GLU A 118 16.78 -4.02 -3.29
CA GLU A 118 15.48 -3.89 -3.97
C GLU A 118 14.40 -3.26 -3.08
N LEU A 119 14.62 -3.25 -1.77
CA LEU A 119 13.68 -2.76 -0.77
C LEU A 119 14.31 -1.63 0.04
N SER A 120 13.69 -0.45 0.03
CA SER A 120 14.15 0.68 0.85
C SER A 120 13.02 1.22 1.72
N TYR A 121 13.34 1.47 3.00
CA TYR A 121 12.40 2.11 3.91
C TYR A 121 12.22 3.59 3.52
N ALA A 122 10.98 3.98 3.26
CA ALA A 122 10.63 5.29 2.72
C ALA A 122 9.86 6.17 3.71
N GLN A 123 9.45 5.63 4.87
CA GLN A 123 8.68 6.39 5.85
C GLN A 123 9.56 7.38 6.62
N ARG A 124 9.05 8.60 6.76
CA ARG A 124 9.44 9.56 7.80
C ARG A 124 8.20 9.94 8.59
N ASN A 125 8.30 10.04 9.93
CA ASN A 125 7.14 10.40 10.77
C ASN A 125 6.51 11.72 10.34
N SER A 126 7.31 12.72 9.95
CA SER A 126 6.83 14.00 9.42
C SER A 126 6.02 13.86 8.13
N MET A 127 6.34 12.87 7.28
CA MET A 127 5.60 12.59 6.06
C MET A 127 4.23 11.98 6.37
N LEU A 128 4.15 11.02 7.30
CA LEU A 128 2.87 10.44 7.71
C LEU A 128 1.97 11.48 8.39
N GLU A 129 2.54 12.32 9.24
CA GLU A 129 1.81 13.43 9.87
C GLU A 129 1.29 14.42 8.84
N TYR A 130 2.11 14.81 7.86
CA TYR A 130 1.67 15.64 6.75
C TYR A 130 0.49 14.99 6.00
N ILE A 131 0.61 13.72 5.60
CA ILE A 131 -0.45 13.01 4.88
C ILE A 131 -1.75 12.95 5.72
N ARG A 132 -1.62 12.62 7.01
CA ARG A 132 -2.73 12.51 7.96
C ARG A 132 -3.50 13.84 8.08
N GLN A 133 -2.79 14.95 8.16
CA GLN A 133 -3.37 16.28 8.43
C GLN A 133 -3.78 17.05 7.18
N SER A 134 -3.28 16.69 6.00
CA SER A 134 -3.50 17.44 4.75
C SER A 134 -4.95 17.34 4.27
N PRO A 135 -5.73 18.44 4.20
CA PRO A 135 -7.13 18.40 3.78
C PRO A 135 -7.31 18.03 2.29
N ASP A 136 -6.31 18.31 1.45
CA ASP A 136 -6.38 18.12 -0.01
C ASP A 136 -6.12 16.68 -0.47
N ILE A 137 -5.63 15.84 0.45
CA ILE A 137 -5.42 14.41 0.22
C ILE A 137 -6.72 13.69 0.62
N PRO A 138 -7.41 13.01 -0.32
CA PRO A 138 -8.66 12.35 -0.03
C PRO A 138 -8.46 11.11 0.85
N ILE A 139 -9.53 10.71 1.52
CA ILE A 139 -9.66 9.36 2.06
C ILE A 139 -10.60 8.61 1.11
N TYR A 140 -10.19 7.44 0.64
CA TYR A 140 -11.02 6.63 -0.24
C TYR A 140 -12.06 5.87 0.57
N VAL A 141 -13.28 5.89 0.06
CA VAL A 141 -14.45 5.18 0.61
C VAL A 141 -15.17 4.52 -0.54
N ASP A 142 -15.86 3.41 -0.29
CA ASP A 142 -16.54 2.63 -1.34
C ASP A 142 -17.52 3.47 -2.18
N ASP A 143 -18.18 4.45 -1.56
CA ASP A 143 -19.16 5.33 -2.22
C ASP A 143 -18.53 6.48 -3.03
N ALA A 144 -17.20 6.61 -3.05
CA ALA A 144 -16.47 7.69 -3.72
C ALA A 144 -15.48 7.16 -4.77
N ILE A 145 -15.98 7.08 -6.01
CA ILE A 145 -15.27 6.54 -7.16
C ILE A 145 -14.25 7.55 -7.70
N THR A 146 -13.08 7.65 -7.07
CA THR A 146 -11.98 8.51 -7.57
C THR A 146 -10.70 7.75 -7.91
N LEU A 147 -10.49 6.58 -7.29
CA LEU A 147 -9.25 5.82 -7.46
C LEU A 147 -9.18 5.11 -8.82
N GLU A 148 -10.30 4.53 -9.30
CA GLU A 148 -10.33 3.85 -10.60
C GLU A 148 -10.08 4.79 -11.79
N VAL A 149 -10.60 6.00 -11.73
CA VAL A 149 -10.39 7.03 -12.75
C VAL A 149 -8.91 7.42 -12.78
N ALA A 150 -8.29 7.57 -11.62
CA ALA A 150 -6.88 7.92 -11.50
C ALA A 150 -5.97 6.83 -12.08
N ALA A 151 -6.19 5.58 -11.67
CA ALA A 151 -5.42 4.45 -12.14
C ALA A 151 -5.57 4.21 -13.64
N THR A 152 -6.79 4.36 -14.17
CA THR A 152 -7.06 4.22 -15.61
C THR A 152 -6.27 5.25 -16.41
N ASN A 153 -6.25 6.51 -15.98
CA ASN A 153 -5.48 7.55 -16.64
C ASN A 153 -3.97 7.31 -16.59
N GLY A 154 -3.44 6.85 -15.45
CA GLY A 154 -2.02 6.48 -15.31
C GLY A 154 -1.63 5.30 -16.20
N PHE A 155 -2.44 4.24 -16.20
CA PHE A 155 -2.21 3.05 -17.02
C PHE A 155 -2.18 3.38 -18.52
N LEU A 156 -3.13 4.21 -18.98
CA LEU A 156 -3.18 4.69 -20.37
C LEU A 156 -1.97 5.57 -20.72
N ALA A 157 -1.44 6.37 -19.79
CA ALA A 157 -0.26 7.19 -20.04
C ALA A 157 1.00 6.33 -20.24
N GLU A 158 1.14 5.23 -19.49
CA GLU A 158 2.27 4.31 -19.60
C GLU A 158 2.21 3.42 -20.85
N HIS A 159 1.01 3.01 -21.28
CA HIS A 159 0.83 2.01 -22.33
C HIS A 159 0.21 2.55 -23.64
N GLY A 160 -0.27 3.81 -23.65
CA GLY A 160 -1.00 4.41 -24.76
C GLY A 160 -0.15 5.02 -25.88
N THR A 161 1.17 5.10 -25.73
CA THR A 161 2.10 5.70 -26.72
C THR A 161 2.47 4.77 -27.89
N ALA A 162 1.70 3.71 -28.16
CA ALA A 162 1.95 2.79 -29.28
C ALA A 162 1.08 3.03 -30.53
N ALA A 163 0.20 4.03 -30.56
CA ALA A 163 -0.68 4.30 -31.70
C ALA A 163 -0.66 5.77 -32.11
N GLY A 164 0.46 6.25 -32.65
CA GLY A 164 0.61 7.64 -33.08
C GLY A 164 1.89 7.93 -33.84
N GLY A 165 2.28 7.05 -34.75
CA GLY A 165 3.37 7.29 -35.70
C GLY A 165 2.87 7.06 -37.12
N SER A 166 2.33 8.11 -37.73
CA SER A 166 2.11 8.23 -39.18
C SER A 166 3.36 8.75 -39.86
#